data_AF-A0A954W229-F1
#
_entry.id   AF-A0A954W229-F1
#
_cell.length_a   1.000
_cell.length_b   1.000
_cell.length_c   1.000
_cell.angle_alpha   90.00
_cell.angle_beta   90.00
_cell.angle_gamma   90.00
#
_symmetry.space_group_name_H-M   'P 1'
#
loop_
_entity.id
_entity.type
_entity.pdbx_description
1 polymer ?
#
loop_
_entity_poly.entity_id
_entity_poly.type
_entity_poly.pdbx_seq_one_letter_code
_entity_poly.pdbx_strand_id
1 'polypeptide(L)'
;MSKKKVPKRKLATTRVPKLKLTVDRFELIDNAVGKLPKADLVQLVVRLARQRDDVRRELEAALSIEMPAELLISDIKSAIDRATVVNEYQLNDNFDYDSYAYEEVERGFQKLIEFGELDAVKSLALKLMDQGSYQIECSDEGLMTEEIADCIRPVIKAVVAANSDTDASAWAKQMLAADRVGFVCDRELNAVLHNN
;
A
#
# COMPACT_ATOMS: atom_id res chain seq x y z
N MET A 1 -29.96 30.90 -64.63
CA MET A 1 -30.45 30.95 -63.24
C MET A 1 -31.24 29.67 -62.92
N SER A 2 -31.32 29.31 -61.63
CA SER A 2 -32.07 28.21 -60.99
C SER A 2 -31.46 26.79 -60.99
N LYS A 3 -30.66 26.55 -59.94
CA LYS A 3 -30.33 25.21 -59.41
C LYS A 3 -31.60 24.58 -58.81
N LYS A 4 -32.04 23.41 -59.31
CA LYS A 4 -33.09 22.60 -58.65
C LYS A 4 -32.51 21.96 -57.39
N LYS A 5 -33.08 22.27 -56.22
CA LYS A 5 -32.76 21.64 -54.93
C LYS A 5 -33.36 20.23 -54.90
N VAL A 6 -32.52 19.22 -54.70
CA VAL A 6 -32.94 17.85 -54.33
C VAL A 6 -33.31 17.85 -52.84
N PRO A 7 -34.45 17.27 -52.43
CA PRO A 7 -34.86 17.31 -51.02
C PRO A 7 -34.08 16.26 -50.20
N LYS A 8 -33.37 16.71 -49.16
CA LYS A 8 -32.75 15.82 -48.18
C LYS A 8 -33.86 15.17 -47.33
N ARG A 9 -34.08 13.87 -47.52
CA ARG A 9 -34.87 13.05 -46.58
C ARG A 9 -34.16 13.05 -45.22
N LYS A 10 -34.80 13.65 -44.20
CA LYS A 10 -34.39 13.48 -42.81
C LYS A 10 -34.78 12.07 -42.38
N LEU A 11 -33.80 11.21 -42.15
CA LEU A 11 -34.01 9.94 -41.45
C LEU A 11 -34.43 10.28 -40.02
N ALA A 12 -35.65 9.88 -39.66
CA ALA A 12 -36.13 9.96 -38.29
C ALA A 12 -35.35 8.92 -37.47
N THR A 13 -34.31 9.37 -36.78
CA THR A 13 -33.70 8.58 -35.71
C THR A 13 -34.66 8.59 -34.54
N THR A 14 -35.45 7.52 -34.42
CA THR A 14 -36.25 7.24 -33.22
C THR A 14 -35.27 7.01 -32.08
N ARG A 15 -35.03 8.05 -31.26
CA ARG A 15 -34.29 7.92 -30.00
C ARG A 15 -35.16 7.07 -29.08
N VAL A 16 -34.80 5.79 -28.95
CA VAL A 16 -35.34 4.94 -27.88
C VAL A 16 -35.00 5.63 -26.56
N PRO A 17 -35.99 5.92 -25.70
CA PRO A 17 -35.71 6.53 -24.41
C PRO A 17 -34.82 5.58 -23.62
N LYS A 18 -33.62 6.02 -23.25
CA LYS A 18 -32.83 5.31 -22.23
C LYS A 18 -33.64 5.37 -20.94
N LEU A 19 -34.25 4.25 -20.57
CA LEU A 19 -34.84 4.05 -19.25
C LEU A 19 -33.76 4.36 -18.22
N LYS A 20 -33.87 5.51 -17.57
CA LYS A 20 -33.08 5.80 -16.37
C LYS A 20 -33.57 4.84 -15.30
N LEU A 21 -32.75 3.87 -14.92
CA LEU A 21 -32.98 3.15 -13.67
C LEU A 21 -32.98 4.20 -12.55
N THR A 22 -34.14 4.40 -11.95
CA THR A 22 -34.38 5.40 -10.90
C THR A 22 -34.04 4.88 -9.50
N VAL A 23 -33.74 3.59 -9.37
CA VAL A 23 -33.46 2.97 -8.07
C VAL A 23 -31.97 2.74 -7.96
N ASP A 24 -31.35 3.39 -6.97
CA ASP A 24 -29.95 3.21 -6.67
C ASP A 24 -29.71 1.83 -6.02
N ARG A 25 -28.61 1.19 -6.39
CA ARG A 25 -28.25 -0.13 -5.84
C ARG A 25 -27.95 -0.03 -4.35
N PHE A 26 -27.38 1.08 -3.89
CA PHE A 26 -27.08 1.29 -2.47
C PHE A 26 -28.36 1.48 -1.65
N GLU A 27 -29.40 2.13 -2.18
CA GLU A 27 -30.72 2.19 -1.53
C GLU A 27 -31.35 0.79 -1.36
N LEU A 28 -31.19 -0.10 -2.34
CA LEU A 28 -31.69 -1.48 -2.22
C LEU A 28 -30.91 -2.28 -1.17
N ILE A 29 -29.59 -2.08 -1.11
CA ILE A 29 -28.73 -2.73 -0.10
C ILE A 29 -29.07 -2.21 1.29
N ASP A 30 -29.19 -0.90 1.47
CA ASP A 30 -29.53 -0.27 2.75
C ASP A 30 -30.86 -0.80 3.29
N ASN A 31 -31.89 -0.85 2.43
CA ASN A 31 -33.19 -1.44 2.78
C ASN A 31 -33.13 -2.94 3.13
N ALA A 32 -32.25 -3.71 2.50
CA ALA A 32 -32.08 -5.12 2.80
C ALA A 32 -31.33 -5.33 4.11
N VAL A 33 -30.25 -4.60 4.31
CA VAL A 33 -29.41 -4.65 5.51
C VAL A 33 -30.18 -4.14 6.74
N GLY A 34 -30.98 -3.09 6.60
CA GLY A 34 -31.81 -2.53 7.66
C GLY A 34 -32.90 -3.47 8.19
N LYS A 35 -33.20 -4.57 7.48
CA LYS A 35 -34.14 -5.62 7.93
C LYS A 35 -33.46 -6.76 8.68
N LEU A 36 -32.13 -6.83 8.67
CA LEU A 36 -31.39 -7.90 9.33
C LEU A 36 -31.33 -7.68 10.84
N PRO A 37 -31.44 -8.74 11.66
CA PRO A 37 -31.08 -8.69 13.06
C PRO A 37 -29.63 -8.23 13.25
N LYS A 38 -29.35 -7.54 14.37
CA LYS A 38 -28.00 -7.04 14.70
C LYS A 38 -26.93 -8.14 14.63
N ALA A 39 -27.24 -9.35 15.12
CA ALA A 39 -26.30 -10.47 15.09
C ALA A 39 -25.93 -10.90 13.66
N ASP A 40 -26.90 -10.92 12.74
CA ASP A 40 -26.68 -11.31 11.35
C ASP A 40 -25.92 -10.23 10.58
N LEU A 41 -26.17 -8.97 10.92
CA LEU A 41 -25.43 -7.80 10.44
C LEU A 41 -23.95 -7.89 10.83
N VAL A 42 -23.66 -8.18 12.11
CA VAL A 42 -22.28 -8.39 12.60
C VAL A 42 -21.62 -9.56 11.87
N GLN A 43 -22.31 -10.69 11.70
CA GLN A 43 -21.76 -11.84 10.98
C GLN A 43 -21.49 -11.54 9.50
N LEU A 44 -22.38 -10.78 8.83
CA LEU A 44 -22.19 -10.37 7.45
C LEU A 44 -20.92 -9.51 7.30
N VAL A 45 -20.74 -8.53 8.17
CA VAL A 45 -19.56 -7.64 8.17
C VAL A 45 -18.28 -8.45 8.42
N VAL A 46 -18.26 -9.30 9.45
CA VAL A 46 -17.10 -10.15 9.75
C VAL A 46 -16.79 -11.11 8.60
N ARG A 47 -17.80 -11.66 7.93
CA ARG A 47 -17.61 -12.53 6.77
C ARG A 47 -16.98 -11.78 5.60
N LEU A 48 -17.42 -10.54 5.34
CA LEU A 48 -16.81 -9.71 4.30
C LEU A 48 -15.36 -9.40 4.64
N ALA A 49 -15.06 -9.01 5.89
CA ALA A 49 -13.70 -8.76 6.36
C ALA A 49 -12.77 -9.97 6.18
N ARG A 50 -13.27 -11.20 6.42
CA ARG A 50 -12.50 -12.43 6.21
C ARG A 50 -12.17 -12.74 4.75
N GLN A 51 -12.92 -12.20 3.80
CA GLN A 51 -12.74 -12.47 2.38
C GLN A 51 -11.94 -11.37 1.66
N ARG A 52 -11.79 -10.22 2.30
CA ARG A 52 -11.34 -8.98 1.69
C ARG A 52 -10.52 -8.19 2.68
N ASP A 53 -9.21 -8.14 2.45
CA ASP A 53 -8.27 -7.44 3.33
C ASP A 53 -8.55 -5.94 3.41
N ASP A 54 -8.95 -5.32 2.30
CA ASP A 54 -9.35 -3.91 2.27
C ASP A 54 -10.52 -3.61 3.23
N VAL A 55 -11.54 -4.49 3.25
CA VAL A 55 -12.68 -4.38 4.16
C VAL A 55 -12.26 -4.63 5.62
N ARG A 56 -11.40 -5.62 5.89
CA ARG A 56 -10.84 -5.86 7.24
C ARG A 56 -10.18 -4.60 7.79
N ARG A 57 -9.30 -3.99 6.99
CA ARG A 57 -8.52 -2.81 7.38
C ARG A 57 -9.39 -1.59 7.64
N GLU A 58 -10.37 -1.34 6.77
CA GLU A 58 -11.33 -0.25 6.96
C GLU A 58 -12.12 -0.42 8.26
N LEU A 59 -12.53 -1.65 8.59
CA LEU A 59 -13.21 -1.96 9.85
C LEU A 59 -12.31 -1.81 11.07
N GLU A 60 -11.08 -2.31 11.04
CA GLU A 60 -10.12 -2.16 12.13
C GLU A 60 -9.85 -0.68 12.44
N ALA A 61 -9.66 0.14 11.40
CA ALA A 61 -9.51 1.58 11.53
C ALA A 61 -10.78 2.25 12.08
N ALA A 62 -11.95 1.96 11.50
CA ALA A 62 -13.23 2.56 11.90
C ALA A 62 -13.62 2.19 13.34
N LEU A 63 -13.25 1.00 13.80
CA LEU A 63 -13.55 0.50 15.14
C LEU A 63 -12.42 0.77 16.15
N SER A 64 -11.31 1.39 15.72
CA SER A 64 -10.13 1.64 16.55
C SER A 64 -9.65 0.36 17.26
N ILE A 65 -9.61 -0.75 16.53
CA ILE A 65 -9.13 -2.03 17.07
C ILE A 65 -7.63 -1.91 17.28
N GLU A 66 -7.20 -1.96 18.54
CA GLU A 66 -5.78 -2.10 18.87
C GLU A 66 -5.32 -3.50 18.46
N MET A 67 -4.44 -3.54 17.46
CA MET A 67 -3.83 -4.80 17.03
C MET A 67 -2.66 -5.14 17.95
N PRO A 68 -2.59 -6.38 18.48
CA PRO A 68 -1.38 -6.90 19.09
C PRO A 68 -0.17 -6.72 18.17
N ALA A 69 0.98 -6.40 18.74
CA ALA A 69 2.21 -6.15 17.99
C ALA A 69 2.58 -7.33 17.07
N GLU A 70 2.36 -8.57 17.50
CA GLU A 70 2.67 -9.77 16.71
C GLU A 70 1.82 -9.87 15.44
N LEU A 71 0.55 -9.48 15.51
CA LEU A 71 -0.33 -9.45 14.34
C LEU A 71 0.09 -8.33 13.39
N LEU A 72 0.43 -7.16 13.93
CA LEU A 72 0.94 -6.04 13.14
C LEU A 72 2.25 -6.39 12.42
N ILE A 73 3.19 -7.06 13.08
CA ILE A 73 4.44 -7.56 12.47
C ILE A 73 4.12 -8.51 11.31
N SER A 74 3.18 -9.44 11.50
CA SER A 74 2.78 -10.39 10.46
C SER A 74 2.13 -9.70 9.26
N ASP A 75 1.25 -8.72 9.50
CA ASP A 75 0.60 -7.96 8.45
C ASP A 75 1.62 -7.12 7.67
N ILE A 76 2.56 -6.46 8.34
CA ILE A 76 3.62 -5.68 7.70
C ILE A 76 4.53 -6.57 6.86
N LYS A 77 4.92 -7.74 7.38
CA LYS A 77 5.72 -8.70 6.61
C LYS A 77 5.02 -9.10 5.30
N SER A 78 3.71 -9.35 5.37
CA SER A 78 2.89 -9.68 4.21
C SER A 78 2.72 -8.49 3.26
N ALA A 79 2.69 -7.26 3.79
CA ALA A 79 2.66 -6.04 2.98
C ALA A 79 3.99 -5.83 2.25
N ILE A 80 5.14 -6.05 2.89
CA ILE A 80 6.44 -6.01 2.23
C ILE A 80 6.49 -7.05 1.10
N ASP A 81 6.06 -8.29 1.37
CA ASP A 81 6.06 -9.36 0.37
C ASP A 81 5.19 -9.00 -0.84
N ARG A 82 4.05 -8.31 -0.65
CA ARG A 82 3.21 -7.81 -1.77
C ARG A 82 3.82 -6.62 -2.50
N ALA A 83 4.34 -5.65 -1.76
CA ALA A 83 4.92 -4.42 -2.31
C ALA A 83 6.12 -4.72 -3.22
N THR A 84 6.91 -5.73 -2.84
CA THR A 84 8.20 -6.06 -3.45
C THR A 84 8.14 -7.26 -4.42
N VAL A 85 6.94 -7.72 -4.81
CA VAL A 85 6.83 -8.76 -5.83
C VAL A 85 7.46 -8.27 -7.13
N VAL A 86 8.40 -9.06 -7.65
CA VAL A 86 8.99 -8.88 -8.98
C VAL A 86 8.39 -9.92 -9.91
N ASN A 87 7.88 -9.47 -11.06
CA ASN A 87 7.52 -10.36 -12.16
C ASN A 87 8.74 -10.58 -13.06
N GLU A 88 9.43 -11.71 -12.88
CA GLU A 88 10.64 -12.03 -13.66
C GLU A 88 10.39 -12.18 -15.18
N TYR A 89 9.13 -12.34 -15.61
CA TYR A 89 8.79 -12.34 -17.03
C TYR A 89 8.72 -10.93 -17.65
N GLN A 90 8.78 -9.88 -16.83
CA GLN A 90 8.70 -8.47 -17.21
C GLN A 90 9.92 -7.66 -16.71
N LEU A 91 11.08 -8.32 -16.56
CA LEU A 91 12.32 -7.63 -16.21
C LEU A 91 12.64 -6.52 -17.22
N ASN A 92 13.07 -5.37 -16.74
CA ASN A 92 13.38 -4.17 -17.54
C ASN A 92 12.17 -3.56 -18.27
N ASP A 93 10.95 -3.78 -17.76
CA ASP A 93 9.76 -3.02 -18.15
C ASP A 93 9.16 -2.37 -16.89
N ASN A 94 8.46 -1.25 -17.06
CA ASN A 94 7.74 -0.63 -15.95
C ASN A 94 6.49 -1.48 -15.67
N PHE A 95 6.56 -2.31 -14.63
CA PHE A 95 5.45 -3.16 -14.21
C PHE A 95 4.54 -2.44 -13.21
N ASP A 96 3.25 -2.82 -13.24
CA ASP A 96 2.28 -2.39 -12.24
C ASP A 96 2.68 -2.96 -10.87
N TYR A 97 2.88 -2.10 -9.88
CA TYR A 97 3.24 -2.48 -8.51
C TYR A 97 2.18 -1.98 -7.52
N ASP A 98 2.04 -2.68 -6.40
CA ASP A 98 1.08 -2.37 -5.35
C ASP A 98 1.58 -1.18 -4.51
N SER A 99 1.37 0.05 -5.00
CA SER A 99 1.72 1.27 -4.27
C SER A 99 1.00 1.38 -2.93
N TYR A 100 -0.21 0.82 -2.81
CA TYR A 100 -0.93 0.79 -1.55
C TYR A 100 -0.21 -0.07 -0.51
N ALA A 101 0.42 -1.18 -0.91
CA ALA A 101 1.21 -2.00 0.01
C ALA A 101 2.37 -1.22 0.65
N TYR A 102 3.01 -0.29 -0.07
CA TYR A 102 4.04 0.58 0.52
C TYR A 102 3.46 1.51 1.61
N GLU A 103 2.31 2.13 1.36
CA GLU A 103 1.64 2.95 2.38
C GLU A 103 1.26 2.14 3.64
N GLU A 104 1.00 0.83 3.49
CA GLU A 104 0.74 -0.06 4.62
C GLU A 104 2.00 -0.37 5.42
N VAL A 105 3.12 -0.57 4.73
CA VAL A 105 4.42 -0.76 5.37
C VAL A 105 4.80 0.49 6.14
N GLU A 106 4.68 1.68 5.55
CA GLU A 106 4.99 2.95 6.20
C GLU A 106 4.15 3.15 7.46
N ARG A 107 2.81 3.02 7.35
CA ARG A 107 1.89 3.15 8.49
C ARG A 107 2.16 2.09 9.57
N GLY A 108 2.48 0.87 9.15
CA GLY A 108 2.78 -0.22 10.06
C GLY A 108 4.08 0.02 10.83
N PHE A 109 5.13 0.51 10.17
CA PHE A 109 6.38 0.88 10.83
C PHE A 109 6.17 1.99 11.85
N GLN A 110 5.42 3.04 11.49
CA GLN A 110 5.09 4.12 12.43
C GLN A 110 4.39 3.59 13.69
N LYS A 111 3.38 2.72 13.52
CA LYS A 111 2.67 2.11 14.66
C LYS A 111 3.56 1.23 15.53
N LEU A 112 4.44 0.40 14.93
CA LEU A 112 5.37 -0.41 15.72
C LEU A 112 6.40 0.45 16.47
N ILE A 113 6.85 1.56 15.89
CA ILE A 113 7.70 2.54 16.58
C ILE A 113 6.94 3.14 17.78
N GLU A 114 5.67 3.51 17.61
CA GLU A 114 4.80 4.00 18.70
C GLU A 114 4.61 2.97 19.82
N PHE A 115 4.56 1.69 19.48
CA PHE A 115 4.49 0.58 20.45
C PHE A 115 5.82 0.28 21.13
N GLY A 116 6.92 0.91 20.71
CA GLY A 116 8.26 0.64 21.25
C GLY A 116 8.91 -0.64 20.69
N GLU A 117 8.35 -1.22 19.62
CA GLU A 117 8.79 -2.47 19.00
C GLU A 117 9.97 -2.25 18.03
N LEU A 118 10.99 -1.50 18.47
CA LEU A 118 12.06 -1.03 17.58
C LEU A 118 12.88 -2.15 16.95
N ASP A 119 13.16 -3.23 17.68
CA ASP A 119 13.89 -4.39 17.13
C ASP A 119 13.12 -5.11 16.02
N ALA A 120 11.80 -5.20 16.16
CA ALA A 120 10.94 -5.75 15.12
C ALA A 120 10.94 -4.86 13.87
N VAL A 121 10.84 -3.53 14.05
CA VAL A 121 10.89 -2.58 12.92
C VAL A 121 12.26 -2.58 12.24
N LYS A 122 13.36 -2.62 12.98
CA LYS A 122 14.73 -2.76 12.43
C LYS A 122 14.83 -3.99 11.53
N SER A 123 14.27 -5.12 11.98
CA SER A 123 14.28 -6.38 11.24
C SER A 123 13.42 -6.33 9.98
N LEU A 124 12.23 -5.73 10.06
CA LEU A 124 11.35 -5.57 8.91
C LEU A 124 11.90 -4.56 7.89
N ALA A 125 12.55 -3.49 8.34
CA ALA A 125 13.20 -2.51 7.48
C ALA A 125 14.36 -3.13 6.69
N LEU A 126 15.13 -4.05 7.29
CA LEU A 126 16.16 -4.83 6.59
C LEU A 126 15.56 -5.72 5.50
N LYS A 127 14.42 -6.38 5.80
CA LYS A 127 13.68 -7.17 4.80
C LYS A 127 13.20 -6.30 3.64
N LEU A 128 12.62 -5.14 3.95
CA LEU A 128 12.18 -4.18 2.94
C LEU A 128 13.35 -3.68 2.09
N MET A 129 14.48 -3.37 2.71
CA MET A 129 15.68 -2.92 1.98
C MET A 129 16.18 -4.00 1.01
N ASP A 130 16.34 -5.25 1.46
CA ASP A 130 16.82 -6.35 0.61
C ASP A 130 15.86 -6.63 -0.56
N GLN A 131 14.56 -6.76 -0.29
CA GLN A 131 13.57 -7.09 -1.33
C GLN A 131 13.23 -5.88 -2.23
N GLY A 132 13.11 -4.70 -1.63
CA GLY A 132 12.78 -3.47 -2.35
C GLY A 132 13.93 -3.03 -3.26
N SER A 133 15.18 -3.06 -2.78
CA SER A 133 16.33 -2.73 -3.65
C SER A 133 16.48 -3.71 -4.81
N TYR A 134 16.16 -5.00 -4.61
CA TYR A 134 16.06 -5.95 -5.73
C TYR A 134 14.96 -5.59 -6.73
N GLN A 135 13.81 -5.11 -6.26
CA GLN A 135 12.74 -4.65 -7.12
C GLN A 135 13.16 -3.44 -7.96
N ILE A 136 13.89 -2.49 -7.37
CA ILE A 136 14.49 -1.34 -8.07
C ILE A 136 15.49 -1.82 -9.12
N GLU A 137 16.37 -2.77 -8.76
CA GLU A 137 17.37 -3.36 -9.68
C GLU A 137 16.72 -3.98 -10.92
N CYS A 138 15.51 -4.53 -10.78
CA CYS A 138 14.74 -5.13 -11.87
C CYS A 138 13.94 -4.12 -12.73
N SER A 139 13.84 -2.86 -12.29
CA SER A 139 13.13 -1.78 -12.97
C SER A 139 14.07 -0.98 -13.89
N ASP A 140 13.62 -0.61 -15.09
CA ASP A 140 14.41 0.19 -16.04
C ASP A 140 14.59 1.65 -15.58
N GLU A 141 13.60 2.20 -14.85
CA GLU A 141 13.60 3.60 -14.39
C GLU A 141 13.89 3.75 -12.89
N GLY A 142 14.18 2.66 -12.18
CA GLY A 142 14.39 2.71 -10.73
C GLY A 142 13.15 3.18 -9.96
N LEU A 143 11.96 2.84 -10.47
CA LEU A 143 10.69 3.10 -9.79
C LEU A 143 10.71 2.51 -8.36
N MET A 144 9.79 2.96 -7.49
CA MET A 144 9.68 2.53 -6.08
C MET A 144 10.78 3.06 -5.13
N THR A 145 11.83 3.72 -5.64
CA THR A 145 12.92 4.25 -4.81
C THR A 145 12.41 5.16 -3.69
N GLU A 146 11.51 6.09 -4.01
CA GLU A 146 10.97 7.01 -3.00
C GLU A 146 10.00 6.30 -2.05
N GLU A 147 9.15 5.40 -2.53
CA GLU A 147 8.23 4.63 -1.69
C GLU A 147 8.98 3.79 -0.64
N ILE A 148 10.07 3.13 -1.05
CA ILE A 148 10.93 2.39 -0.14
C ILE A 148 11.62 3.35 0.85
N ALA A 149 12.14 4.48 0.36
CA ALA A 149 12.80 5.45 1.21
C ALA A 149 11.85 6.08 2.23
N ASP A 150 10.61 6.39 1.85
CA ASP A 150 9.57 6.94 2.71
C ASP A 150 9.17 5.95 3.82
N CYS A 151 9.16 4.66 3.54
CA CYS A 151 9.01 3.64 4.57
C CYS A 151 10.20 3.62 5.54
N ILE A 152 11.44 3.72 5.05
CA ILE A 152 12.66 3.52 5.86
C ILE A 152 13.06 4.75 6.67
N ARG A 153 12.85 5.97 6.16
CA ARG A 153 13.25 7.23 6.82
C ARG A 153 12.70 7.37 8.26
N PRO A 154 11.43 7.06 8.57
CA PRO A 154 10.91 7.04 9.94
C PRO A 154 11.67 6.07 10.86
N VAL A 155 12.06 4.90 10.34
CA VAL A 155 12.82 3.90 11.10
C VAL A 155 14.21 4.41 11.43
N ILE A 156 14.91 5.02 10.47
CA ILE A 156 16.23 5.63 10.70
C ILE A 156 16.15 6.66 11.84
N LYS A 157 15.14 7.54 11.80
CA LYS A 157 14.94 8.56 12.85
C LYS A 157 14.70 7.91 14.21
N ALA A 158 13.88 6.88 14.29
CA ALA A 158 13.60 6.16 15.53
C ALA A 158 14.85 5.45 16.09
N VAL A 159 15.65 4.81 15.23
CA VAL A 159 16.90 4.15 15.62
C VAL A 159 17.91 5.15 16.16
N VAL A 160 18.08 6.31 15.51
CA VAL A 160 18.97 7.38 16.00
C VAL A 160 18.49 7.94 17.33
N ALA A 161 17.18 8.08 17.53
CA ALA A 161 16.62 8.62 18.77
C ALA A 161 16.73 7.67 19.98
N ALA A 162 16.70 6.36 19.75
CA ALA A 162 16.57 5.36 20.82
C ALA A 162 17.91 4.81 21.34
N ASN A 163 18.99 4.87 20.55
CA ASN A 163 20.16 4.02 20.79
C ASN A 163 21.42 4.75 21.27
N SER A 164 22.30 3.95 21.87
CA SER A 164 23.73 4.25 21.97
C SER A 164 24.41 4.04 20.61
N ASP A 165 25.35 4.91 20.28
CA ASP A 165 26.05 5.06 18.99
C ASP A 165 26.45 3.75 18.27
N THR A 166 26.76 2.70 19.04
CA THR A 166 27.25 1.41 18.51
C THR A 166 26.16 0.55 17.85
N ASP A 167 24.95 0.45 18.42
CA ASP A 167 23.88 -0.40 17.86
C ASP A 167 23.24 0.23 16.61
N ALA A 168 23.06 1.56 16.62
CA ALA A 168 22.58 2.30 15.45
C ALA A 168 23.53 2.16 14.26
N SER A 169 24.84 2.28 14.49
CA SER A 169 25.86 2.10 13.45
C SER A 169 25.93 0.68 12.90
N ALA A 170 25.78 -0.34 13.76
CA ALA A 170 25.76 -1.73 13.33
C ALA A 170 24.55 -2.02 12.43
N TRP A 171 23.36 -1.53 12.81
CA TRP A 171 22.16 -1.67 12.00
C TRP A 171 22.27 -0.90 10.67
N ALA A 172 22.79 0.33 10.67
CA ALA A 172 22.98 1.10 9.43
C ALA A 172 23.93 0.40 8.45
N LYS A 173 24.99 -0.27 8.94
CA LYS A 173 25.86 -1.12 8.09
C LYS A 173 25.11 -2.29 7.47
N GLN A 174 24.19 -2.92 8.21
CA GLN A 174 23.37 -4.01 7.68
C GLN A 174 22.40 -3.49 6.60
N MET A 175 21.81 -2.30 6.80
CA MET A 175 20.95 -1.67 5.79
C MET A 175 21.72 -1.39 4.50
N LEU A 176 22.90 -0.76 4.60
CA LEU A 176 23.75 -0.51 3.43
C LEU A 176 24.22 -1.80 2.73
N ALA A 177 24.46 -2.87 3.49
CA ALA A 177 24.84 -4.16 2.92
C ALA A 177 23.66 -4.89 2.24
N ALA A 178 22.43 -4.59 2.67
CA ALA A 178 21.20 -5.15 2.09
C ALA A 178 20.73 -4.35 0.86
N ASP A 179 21.15 -3.10 0.70
CA ASP A 179 20.84 -2.28 -0.47
C ASP A 179 21.63 -2.75 -1.70
N ARG A 180 20.93 -3.37 -2.65
CA ARG A 180 21.53 -3.91 -3.89
C ARG A 180 21.85 -2.84 -4.91
N VAL A 181 21.14 -1.71 -4.89
CA VAL A 181 21.32 -0.62 -5.86
C VAL A 181 22.26 0.48 -5.33
N GLY A 182 22.47 0.50 -4.01
CA GLY A 182 23.51 1.29 -3.35
C GLY A 182 23.20 2.77 -3.21
N PHE A 183 21.93 3.16 -3.34
CA PHE A 183 21.50 4.57 -3.21
C PHE A 183 20.23 4.76 -2.38
N VAL A 184 19.58 3.70 -1.91
CA VAL A 184 18.34 3.81 -1.11
C VAL A 184 18.70 4.31 0.30
N CYS A 185 18.24 5.51 0.65
CA CYS A 185 18.57 6.17 1.91
C CYS A 185 20.09 6.27 2.21
N ASP A 186 20.95 6.21 1.19
CA ASP A 186 22.40 6.15 1.37
C ASP A 186 22.92 7.35 2.19
N ARG A 187 22.41 8.55 1.90
CA ARG A 187 22.80 9.76 2.64
C ARG A 187 22.44 9.68 4.11
N GLU A 188 21.21 9.27 4.41
CA GLU A 188 20.69 9.15 5.77
C GLU A 188 21.43 8.07 6.54
N LEU A 189 21.66 6.90 5.95
CA LEU A 189 22.36 5.77 6.57
C LEU A 189 23.83 6.07 6.80
N ASN A 190 24.52 6.71 5.84
CA ASN A 190 25.89 7.17 6.07
C ASN A 190 25.95 8.24 7.16
N ALA A 191 24.97 9.13 7.28
CA ALA A 191 24.93 10.09 8.37
C ALA A 191 24.84 9.38 9.74
N VAL A 192 24.15 8.24 9.84
CA VAL A 192 24.17 7.39 11.06
C VAL A 192 25.56 6.84 11.35
N LEU A 193 26.36 6.51 10.34
CA LEU A 193 27.72 5.98 10.53
C LEU A 193 28.76 7.02 10.95
N HIS A 194 28.55 8.30 10.60
CA HIS A 194 29.55 9.37 10.79
C HIS A 194 29.23 10.31 11.95
N ASN A 195 27.97 10.35 12.41
CA ASN A 195 27.54 11.21 13.52
C ASN A 195 27.46 10.46 14.88
N ASN A 196 27.84 9.18 14.91
CA ASN A 196 27.84 8.28 16.06
C ASN A 196 29.27 7.79 16.34
#